data_AF-A0A4U6W0K9-F1
#
_entry.id   AF-A0A4U6W0K9-F1
#
_cell.length_a   1.000
_cell.length_b   1.000
_cell.length_c   1.000
_cell.angle_alpha   90.00
_cell.angle_beta   90.00
_cell.angle_gamma   90.00
#
_symmetry.space_group_name_H-M   'P 1'
#
loop_
_entity.id
_entity.type
_entity.pdbx_description
1 polymer ?
#
loop_
_entity_poly.entity_id
_entity_poly.type
_entity_poly.pdbx_seq_one_letter_code
_entity_poly.pdbx_strand_id
1 'polypeptide(L)'
;MGSDVFADSGPKHMMERAGMHVCQMKVINWDSDEHRRCVAACIVNGTYIMERDESGLHSGKPLAPAWWESFGFRRLQTLRYECECVFCKTKTKLFTLGAHRPCSIYGAILEHVGARRHPSAPRYVVAFRGTMPGHPSYLGDMHLNLRILVNKQHACGRFRHARVHVAKLLDSIAPDGRATGSAAVWLAGHSLGASIALDVGRDVVARMKGWNLPAFLFNPPQVSLAPSMLPQAMRRVAKRVIYPTSYAVKAALGTTVLRPHERDMETLFETLAPWVPELYVHERDIICQGFIDYFEQRHKMLNRLRPVAEVAMKLSLRDMLISIHSTDPESGEDQRVRPHLLPSARLWKNASYHDAHGLEQWWRADSELRLSSRRYSDHGAEAELFYG
;
A
#
# COMPACT_ATOMS: atom_id res chain seq x y z
N MET A 1 -21.76 6.59 1.50
CA MET A 1 -21.45 6.17 2.88
C MET A 1 -22.64 5.39 3.40
N GLY A 2 -22.62 4.08 3.21
CA GLY A 2 -23.72 3.18 3.60
C GLY A 2 -23.22 1.76 3.89
N SER A 3 -21.95 1.61 4.26
CA SER A 3 -21.22 0.34 4.20
C SER A 3 -20.50 -0.05 5.49
N ASP A 4 -20.98 0.43 6.63
CA ASP A 4 -20.27 0.25 7.90
C ASP A 4 -20.62 -1.10 8.56
N VAL A 5 -21.78 -1.68 8.24
CA VAL A 5 -22.24 -2.95 8.81
C VAL A 5 -21.77 -4.12 7.94
N PHE A 6 -20.91 -4.97 8.50
CA PHE A 6 -20.36 -6.14 7.80
C PHE A 6 -21.44 -7.08 7.26
N ALA A 7 -22.48 -7.32 8.07
CA ALA A 7 -23.59 -8.19 7.68
C ALA A 7 -24.33 -7.69 6.44
N ASP A 8 -24.31 -6.38 6.15
CA ASP A 8 -24.99 -5.77 5.00
C ASP A 8 -24.06 -5.55 3.81
N SER A 9 -22.79 -5.24 4.07
CA SER A 9 -21.85 -4.72 3.06
C SER A 9 -20.65 -5.61 2.80
N GLY A 10 -20.44 -6.65 3.62
CA GLY A 10 -19.38 -7.63 3.43
C GLY A 10 -19.53 -8.46 2.14
N PRO A 11 -18.59 -9.37 1.87
CA PRO A 11 -18.52 -10.13 0.62
C PRO A 11 -19.63 -11.18 0.55
N LYS A 12 -20.82 -10.79 0.08
CA LYS A 12 -22.03 -11.64 0.07
C LYS A 12 -21.85 -13.00 -0.61
N HIS A 13 -21.06 -13.06 -1.69
CA HIS A 13 -20.76 -14.29 -2.41
C HIS A 13 -20.00 -15.33 -1.56
N MET A 14 -19.25 -14.85 -0.56
CA MET A 14 -18.52 -15.66 0.42
C MET A 14 -19.33 -15.95 1.70
N MET A 15 -20.59 -15.52 1.77
CA MET A 15 -21.45 -15.70 2.94
C MET A 15 -22.60 -16.66 2.62
N GLU A 16 -23.08 -17.37 3.65
CA GLU A 16 -24.31 -18.16 3.63
C GLU A 16 -25.29 -17.61 4.66
N ARG A 17 -26.59 -17.65 4.33
CA ARG A 17 -27.65 -17.28 5.26
C ARG A 17 -27.89 -18.43 6.22
N ALA A 18 -27.58 -18.22 7.50
CA ALA A 18 -27.91 -19.12 8.60
C ALA A 18 -29.17 -18.61 9.34
N GLY A 19 -30.31 -18.52 8.65
CA GLY A 19 -31.58 -18.02 9.19
C GLY A 19 -31.89 -16.55 8.86
N MET A 20 -32.89 -15.96 9.53
CA MET A 20 -33.43 -14.62 9.18
C MET A 20 -32.45 -13.46 9.43
N HIS A 21 -31.50 -13.61 10.37
CA HIS A 21 -30.64 -12.50 10.81
C HIS A 21 -29.14 -12.85 10.98
N VAL A 22 -28.72 -14.08 10.68
CA VAL A 22 -27.33 -14.52 10.85
C VAL A 22 -26.74 -14.86 9.49
N CYS A 23 -25.67 -14.18 9.10
CA CYS A 23 -24.84 -14.57 7.96
C CYS A 23 -23.57 -15.21 8.50
N GLN A 24 -23.25 -16.42 8.04
CA GLN A 24 -21.99 -17.09 8.36
C GLN A 24 -21.10 -17.07 7.11
N MET A 25 -19.78 -17.01 7.31
CA MET A 25 -18.85 -17.15 6.20
C MET A 25 -18.84 -18.59 5.71
N LYS A 26 -18.86 -18.77 4.39
CA LYS A 26 -18.44 -20.03 3.77
C LYS A 26 -17.01 -20.34 4.18
N VAL A 27 -16.62 -21.61 4.07
CA VAL A 27 -15.23 -22.01 4.26
C VAL A 27 -14.33 -21.15 3.34
N ILE A 28 -13.41 -20.40 3.95
CA ILE A 28 -12.50 -19.53 3.21
C ILE A 28 -11.51 -20.41 2.44
N ASN A 29 -11.60 -20.39 1.12
CA ASN A 29 -10.56 -20.92 0.24
C ASN A 29 -9.32 -20.01 0.26
N TRP A 30 -8.33 -20.32 1.11
CA TRP A 30 -7.11 -19.53 1.25
C TRP A 30 -6.15 -19.62 0.07
N ASP A 31 -6.39 -20.54 -0.87
CA ASP A 31 -5.63 -20.64 -2.13
C ASP A 31 -6.22 -19.80 -3.25
N SER A 32 -7.44 -19.28 -3.08
CA SER A 32 -8.07 -18.36 -4.02
C SER A 32 -7.58 -16.91 -3.82
N ASP A 33 -7.09 -16.30 -4.90
CA ASP A 33 -6.70 -14.88 -4.91
C ASP A 33 -7.89 -13.97 -4.58
N GLU A 34 -9.08 -14.26 -5.10
CA GLU A 34 -10.33 -13.55 -4.80
C GLU A 34 -10.61 -13.54 -3.29
N HIS A 35 -10.58 -14.72 -2.65
CA HIS A 35 -10.85 -14.82 -1.22
C HIS A 35 -9.81 -14.06 -0.40
N ARG A 36 -8.52 -14.19 -0.72
CA ARG A 36 -7.44 -13.45 -0.02
C ARG A 36 -7.60 -11.94 -0.19
N ARG A 37 -7.91 -11.49 -1.41
CA ARG A 37 -8.21 -10.09 -1.73
C ARG A 37 -9.39 -9.57 -0.90
N CYS A 38 -10.51 -10.29 -0.88
CA CYS A 38 -11.71 -9.94 -0.12
C CYS A 38 -11.43 -9.85 1.39
N VAL A 39 -10.73 -10.84 1.96
CA VAL A 39 -10.35 -10.85 3.39
C VAL A 39 -9.48 -9.63 3.72
N ALA A 40 -8.43 -9.37 2.93
CA ALA A 40 -7.54 -8.24 3.16
C ALA A 40 -8.28 -6.89 3.05
N ALA A 41 -9.14 -6.72 2.05
CA ALA A 41 -9.93 -5.49 1.87
C ALA A 41 -10.95 -5.28 3.02
N CYS A 42 -11.62 -6.33 3.47
CA CYS A 42 -12.54 -6.27 4.60
C CYS A 42 -11.83 -5.90 5.90
N ILE A 43 -10.68 -6.52 6.18
CA ILE A 43 -9.85 -6.19 7.34
C ILE A 43 -9.43 -4.72 7.31
N VAL A 44 -9.00 -4.20 6.15
CA VAL A 44 -8.66 -2.77 6.00
C VAL A 44 -9.89 -1.90 6.26
N ASN A 45 -11.08 -2.27 5.77
CA ASN A 45 -12.31 -1.53 6.09
C ASN A 45 -12.63 -1.53 7.59
N GLY A 46 -12.40 -2.64 8.27
CA GLY A 46 -12.51 -2.72 9.72
C GLY A 46 -11.66 -1.64 10.42
N THR A 47 -10.46 -1.34 9.92
CA THR A 47 -9.63 -0.26 10.49
C THR A 47 -10.18 1.15 10.29
N TYR A 48 -10.94 1.39 9.22
CA TYR A 48 -11.70 2.64 9.03
C TYR A 48 -12.83 2.78 10.04
N ILE A 49 -13.58 1.70 10.23
CA ILE A 49 -14.73 1.66 11.14
C ILE A 49 -14.27 1.73 12.59
N MET A 50 -13.14 1.11 12.93
CA MET A 50 -12.54 1.19 14.27
C MET A 50 -12.22 2.64 14.68
N GLU A 51 -11.69 3.46 13.78
CA GLU A 51 -11.50 4.90 14.04
C GLU A 51 -12.84 5.60 14.28
N ARG A 52 -13.90 5.26 13.52
CA ARG A 52 -15.24 5.83 13.74
C ARG A 52 -15.85 5.39 15.07
N ASP A 53 -15.82 4.10 15.40
CA ASP A 53 -16.34 3.54 16.65
C ASP A 53 -15.65 4.22 17.85
N GLU A 54 -14.33 4.35 17.81
CA GLU A 54 -13.59 4.98 18.91
C GLU A 54 -13.73 6.50 18.92
N SER A 55 -13.99 7.16 17.77
CA SER A 55 -14.16 8.62 17.67
C SER A 55 -15.39 9.16 18.43
N GLY A 56 -16.31 8.29 18.86
CA GLY A 56 -17.55 8.69 19.54
C GLY A 56 -18.60 9.28 18.59
N LEU A 57 -18.34 9.29 17.27
CA LEU A 57 -19.32 9.66 16.24
C LEU A 57 -20.44 8.62 16.07
N HIS A 58 -20.30 7.45 16.70
CA HIS A 58 -21.32 6.40 16.73
C HIS A 58 -21.73 6.09 18.17
N SER A 59 -23.03 6.15 18.46
CA SER A 59 -23.63 5.72 19.73
C SER A 59 -24.26 4.34 19.51
N GLY A 60 -23.50 3.27 19.76
CA GLY A 60 -23.93 1.90 19.49
C GLY A 60 -22.86 0.87 19.83
N LYS A 61 -23.15 -0.42 19.60
CA LYS A 61 -22.14 -1.48 19.70
C LYS A 61 -21.05 -1.24 18.63
N PRO A 62 -19.76 -1.48 18.93
CA PRO A 62 -18.70 -1.36 17.94
C PRO A 62 -18.98 -2.23 16.71
N LEU A 63 -18.92 -1.63 15.52
CA LEU A 63 -19.17 -2.31 14.24
C LEU A 63 -17.90 -2.92 13.65
N ALA A 64 -16.73 -2.38 13.99
CA ALA A 64 -15.45 -2.81 13.46
C ALA A 64 -15.13 -4.31 13.69
N PRO A 65 -15.40 -4.92 14.86
CA PRO A 65 -15.06 -6.32 15.14
C PRO A 65 -15.53 -7.33 14.08
N ALA A 66 -16.75 -7.15 13.58
CA ALA A 66 -17.33 -8.05 12.59
C ALA A 66 -16.52 -8.14 11.28
N TRP A 67 -15.73 -7.10 10.95
CA TRP A 67 -14.92 -7.04 9.73
C TRP A 67 -13.65 -7.90 9.77
N TRP A 68 -13.27 -8.43 10.93
CA TRP A 68 -12.14 -9.36 11.07
C TRP A 68 -12.51 -10.65 11.81
N GLU A 69 -13.42 -10.60 12.77
CA GLU A 69 -13.87 -11.78 13.52
C GLU A 69 -14.58 -12.80 12.62
N SER A 70 -15.33 -12.31 11.62
CA SER A 70 -15.97 -13.17 10.62
C SER A 70 -14.98 -14.02 9.82
N PHE A 71 -13.72 -13.59 9.75
CA PHE A 71 -12.64 -14.31 9.07
C PHE A 71 -11.71 -15.05 10.04
N GLY A 72 -12.08 -15.16 11.32
CA GLY A 72 -11.28 -15.87 12.33
C GLY A 72 -10.07 -15.08 12.84
N PHE A 73 -10.15 -13.75 12.88
CA PHE A 73 -9.13 -12.90 13.47
C PHE A 73 -9.63 -12.20 14.73
N ARG A 74 -8.71 -11.84 15.61
CA ARG A 74 -8.93 -10.90 16.72
C ARG A 74 -7.97 -9.73 16.62
N ARG A 75 -8.33 -8.60 17.22
CA ARG A 75 -7.42 -7.45 17.33
C ARG A 75 -6.39 -7.69 18.43
N LEU A 76 -5.12 -7.70 18.05
CA LEU A 76 -3.99 -7.80 18.98
C LEU A 76 -3.54 -6.40 19.45
N GLN A 77 -3.39 -5.46 18.51
CA GLN A 77 -2.88 -4.13 18.81
C GLN A 77 -3.53 -3.07 17.93
N THR A 78 -3.81 -1.89 18.50
CA THR A 78 -4.23 -0.70 17.75
C THR A 78 -3.03 0.21 17.50
N LEU A 79 -2.87 0.67 16.27
CA LEU A 79 -1.82 1.62 15.89
C LEU A 79 -2.39 3.05 15.91
N ARG A 80 -2.04 3.79 16.95
CA ARG A 80 -2.39 5.21 17.12
C ARG A 80 -1.16 6.06 16.93
N TYR A 81 -1.32 7.20 16.25
CA TYR A 81 -0.24 8.17 16.15
C TYR A 81 -0.80 9.58 16.22
N GLU A 82 -0.21 10.39 17.09
CA GLU A 82 -0.48 11.81 17.19
C GLU A 82 0.38 12.55 16.16
N CYS A 83 -0.26 13.23 15.22
CA CYS A 83 0.49 13.91 14.17
C CYS A 83 1.14 15.18 14.71
N GLU A 84 2.48 15.19 14.75
CA GLU A 84 3.25 16.32 15.27
C GLU A 84 3.30 17.54 14.33
N CYS A 85 2.64 17.46 13.16
CA CYS A 85 2.67 18.49 12.14
C CYS A 85 2.06 19.80 12.63
N VAL A 86 2.68 20.95 12.30
CA VAL A 86 2.20 22.29 12.72
C VAL A 86 0.73 22.49 12.36
N PHE A 87 0.33 22.11 11.14
CA PHE A 87 -1.06 22.20 10.69
C PHE A 87 -2.03 21.39 11.57
N CYS A 88 -1.62 20.19 11.99
CA CYS A 88 -2.36 19.27 12.83
C CYS A 88 -2.47 19.83 14.26
N LYS A 89 -1.37 20.36 14.81
CA LYS A 89 -1.31 21.00 16.12
C LYS A 89 -2.14 22.29 16.21
N THR A 90 -2.10 23.15 15.18
CA THR A 90 -2.77 24.45 15.19
C THR A 90 -4.29 24.34 15.13
N LYS A 91 -4.84 23.36 14.38
CA LYS A 91 -6.30 23.17 14.33
C LYS A 91 -6.86 22.44 15.55
N THR A 92 -6.12 21.54 16.20
CA THR A 92 -6.52 21.01 17.51
C THR A 92 -6.77 22.16 18.49
N LYS A 93 -5.91 23.19 18.50
CA LYS A 93 -6.14 24.37 19.36
C LYS A 93 -7.35 25.23 18.96
N LEU A 94 -7.70 25.33 17.68
CA LEU A 94 -8.76 26.22 17.21
C LEU A 94 -10.16 25.59 17.21
N PHE A 95 -10.28 24.27 17.02
CA PHE A 95 -11.56 23.60 16.81
C PHE A 95 -12.04 22.72 17.97
N THR A 96 -11.19 22.40 18.95
CA THR A 96 -11.64 21.70 20.16
C THR A 96 -11.77 22.67 21.33
N LEU A 97 -13.00 23.15 21.57
CA LEU A 97 -13.44 23.71 22.85
C LEU A 97 -13.37 22.62 23.93
N GLY A 98 -12.16 22.30 24.40
CA GLY A 98 -11.93 21.50 25.62
C GLY A 98 -11.80 19.98 25.46
N ALA A 99 -12.06 19.36 24.30
CA ALA A 99 -11.88 17.92 24.10
C ALA A 99 -10.57 17.61 23.35
N HIS A 100 -9.50 17.34 24.08
CA HIS A 100 -8.27 16.78 23.51
C HIS A 100 -8.60 15.45 22.79
N ARG A 101 -8.56 15.42 21.45
CA ARG A 101 -8.44 14.14 20.72
C ARG A 101 -7.29 14.19 19.71
N PRO A 102 -6.05 14.01 20.20
CA PRO A 102 -4.86 14.13 19.37
C PRO A 102 -4.44 12.85 18.64
N CYS A 103 -4.95 11.68 19.03
CA CYS A 103 -4.52 10.39 18.47
C CYS A 103 -5.51 9.88 17.44
N SER A 104 -5.04 9.70 16.20
CA SER A 104 -5.82 9.07 15.14
C SER A 104 -5.36 7.62 14.96
N ILE A 105 -6.29 6.68 15.04
CA ILE A 105 -6.02 5.29 14.71
C ILE A 105 -5.80 5.25 13.21
N TYR A 106 -4.64 4.75 12.78
CA TYR A 106 -4.29 4.65 11.37
C TYR A 106 -4.08 3.20 10.92
N GLY A 107 -4.15 2.25 11.84
CA GLY A 107 -4.07 0.83 11.54
C GLY A 107 -4.25 -0.06 12.78
N ALA A 108 -4.16 -1.37 12.55
CA ALA A 108 -4.21 -2.40 13.57
C ALA A 108 -3.32 -3.60 13.20
N ILE A 109 -2.90 -4.34 14.23
CA ILE A 109 -2.34 -5.68 14.10
C ILE A 109 -3.42 -6.66 14.56
N LEU A 110 -3.77 -7.58 13.68
CA LEU A 110 -4.75 -8.63 13.92
C LEU A 110 -4.05 -9.98 13.97
N GLU A 111 -4.56 -10.90 14.79
CA GLU A 111 -4.05 -12.27 14.96
C GLU A 111 -5.13 -13.28 14.59
N HIS A 112 -4.77 -14.29 13.81
CA HIS A 112 -5.66 -15.39 13.45
C HIS A 112 -5.85 -16.34 14.64
N VAL A 113 -7.11 -16.61 15.01
CA VAL A 113 -7.48 -17.38 16.22
C VAL A 113 -7.91 -18.83 15.95
N GLY A 114 -7.81 -19.32 14.72
CA GLY A 114 -8.20 -20.69 14.37
C GLY A 114 -7.18 -21.77 14.80
N ALA A 115 -7.68 -22.89 15.34
CA ALA A 115 -6.88 -24.01 15.85
C ALA A 115 -6.06 -24.76 14.78
N ARG A 116 -6.50 -24.74 13.52
CA ARG A 116 -5.75 -25.25 12.36
C ARG A 116 -5.71 -24.15 11.29
N ARG A 117 -4.51 -23.64 11.00
CA ARG A 117 -4.27 -22.58 10.02
C ARG A 117 -3.88 -23.20 8.68
N HIS A 118 -4.57 -22.81 7.61
CA HIS A 118 -4.15 -23.16 6.25
C HIS A 118 -2.75 -22.58 5.99
N PRO A 119 -1.84 -23.26 5.28
CA PRO A 119 -0.49 -22.73 5.00
C PRO A 119 -0.51 -21.33 4.38
N SER A 120 -1.47 -21.08 3.47
CA SER A 120 -1.70 -19.80 2.78
C SER A 120 -2.42 -18.74 3.61
N ALA A 121 -2.97 -19.08 4.79
CA ALA A 121 -3.62 -18.11 5.68
C ALA A 121 -2.58 -17.43 6.58
N PRO A 122 -2.65 -16.11 6.82
CA PRO A 122 -1.67 -15.45 7.67
C PRO A 122 -1.92 -15.76 9.16
N ARG A 123 -0.86 -15.71 9.97
CA ARG A 123 -0.99 -15.66 11.44
C ARG A 123 -1.33 -14.25 11.90
N TYR A 124 -0.77 -13.24 11.26
CA TYR A 124 -1.00 -11.83 11.55
C TYR A 124 -1.34 -11.03 10.29
N VAL A 125 -2.22 -10.05 10.43
CA VAL A 125 -2.47 -9.03 9.40
C VAL A 125 -2.21 -7.67 10.01
N VAL A 126 -1.27 -6.93 9.43
CA VAL A 126 -1.03 -5.52 9.75
C VAL A 126 -1.76 -4.68 8.72
N ALA A 127 -2.87 -4.08 9.14
CA ALA A 127 -3.78 -3.36 8.26
C ALA A 127 -3.73 -1.86 8.53
N PHE A 128 -3.65 -1.05 7.47
CA PHE A 128 -3.60 0.40 7.54
C PHE A 128 -4.75 1.03 6.76
N ARG A 129 -5.52 1.92 7.41
CA ARG A 129 -6.55 2.69 6.71
C ARG A 129 -5.93 3.84 5.92
N GLY A 130 -6.63 4.26 4.87
CA GLY A 130 -6.34 5.49 4.17
C GLY A 130 -7.06 6.71 4.76
N THR A 131 -7.18 7.76 3.95
CA THR A 131 -7.82 9.02 4.32
C THR A 131 -9.32 8.85 4.57
N MET A 132 -9.84 9.46 5.64
CA MET A 132 -11.26 9.48 5.96
C MET A 132 -11.90 10.83 5.59
N PRO A 133 -12.72 10.93 4.53
CA PRO A 133 -13.51 12.12 4.25
C PRO A 133 -14.46 12.44 5.42
N GLY A 134 -14.54 13.71 5.82
CA GLY A 134 -15.46 14.17 6.87
C GLY A 134 -15.06 13.84 8.32
N HIS A 135 -13.90 13.22 8.55
CA HIS A 135 -13.36 12.94 9.88
C HIS A 135 -12.39 14.05 10.34
N PRO A 136 -12.23 14.33 11.65
CA PRO A 136 -11.22 15.30 12.13
C PRO A 136 -9.79 15.02 11.64
N SER A 137 -9.46 13.75 11.36
CA SER A 137 -8.16 13.35 10.77
C SER A 137 -8.00 13.69 9.28
N TYR A 138 -9.07 14.08 8.58
CA TYR A 138 -9.10 14.27 7.12
C TYR A 138 -7.96 15.16 6.62
N LEU A 139 -7.72 16.31 7.26
CA LEU A 139 -6.71 17.24 6.80
C LEU A 139 -5.27 16.73 7.03
N GLY A 140 -5.04 16.01 8.14
CA GLY A 140 -3.77 15.34 8.38
C GLY A 140 -3.51 14.26 7.34
N ASP A 141 -4.55 13.50 6.99
CA ASP A 141 -4.50 12.45 5.98
C ASP A 141 -4.32 13.04 4.55
N MET A 142 -4.97 14.17 4.24
CA MET A 142 -4.81 14.89 2.96
C MET A 142 -3.43 15.54 2.82
N HIS A 143 -2.92 16.15 3.89
CA HIS A 143 -1.54 16.66 3.92
C HIS A 143 -0.53 15.54 3.67
N LEU A 144 -0.83 14.33 4.18
CA LEU A 144 0.00 13.17 3.94
C LEU A 144 -0.08 12.66 2.49
N ASN A 145 -1.26 12.69 1.87
CA ASN A 145 -1.40 12.40 0.43
C ASN A 145 -0.59 13.39 -0.43
N LEU A 146 -0.63 14.68 -0.09
CA LEU A 146 0.19 15.70 -0.76
C LEU A 146 1.69 15.42 -0.55
N ARG A 147 2.09 15.03 0.67
CA ARG A 147 3.47 14.65 0.98
C ARG A 147 3.94 13.40 0.25
N ILE A 148 3.09 12.39 0.07
CA ILE A 148 3.42 11.21 -0.75
C ILE A 148 3.64 11.65 -2.20
N LEU A 149 2.74 12.47 -2.74
CA LEU A 149 2.87 12.99 -4.11
C LEU A 149 4.17 13.78 -4.33
N VAL A 150 4.65 14.52 -3.32
CA VAL A 150 5.92 15.27 -3.38
C VAL A 150 7.13 14.53 -2.78
N ASN A 151 7.03 13.22 -2.52
CA ASN A 151 8.12 12.40 -1.97
C ASN A 151 8.67 12.90 -0.60
N LYS A 152 7.79 13.45 0.22
CA LYS A 152 8.04 13.92 1.61
C LYS A 152 7.27 13.10 2.65
N GLN A 153 6.84 11.88 2.31
CA GLN A 153 6.09 11.00 3.21
C GLN A 153 6.84 10.66 4.51
N HIS A 154 8.18 10.57 4.47
CA HIS A 154 9.01 10.31 5.64
C HIS A 154 8.92 11.40 6.72
N ALA A 155 8.44 12.60 6.39
CA ALA A 155 8.19 13.67 7.35
C ALA A 155 6.95 13.44 8.24
N CYS A 156 6.22 12.34 8.05
CA CYS A 156 5.13 11.91 8.94
C CYS A 156 5.58 10.73 9.80
N GLY A 157 5.47 10.87 11.12
CA GLY A 157 5.87 9.81 12.03
C GLY A 157 5.01 8.54 11.97
N ARG A 158 3.84 8.54 11.29
CA ARG A 158 3.05 7.31 11.06
C ARG A 158 3.84 6.23 10.32
N PHE A 159 4.63 6.63 9.32
CA PHE A 159 5.47 5.70 8.56
C PHE A 159 6.54 5.08 9.46
N ARG A 160 7.30 5.91 10.20
CA ARG A 160 8.31 5.45 11.16
C ARG A 160 7.69 4.57 12.25
N HIS A 161 6.56 4.98 12.80
CA HIS A 161 5.84 4.25 13.84
C HIS A 161 5.35 2.88 13.34
N ALA A 162 4.82 2.83 12.11
CA ALA A 162 4.44 1.56 11.47
C ALA A 162 5.64 0.61 11.30
N ARG A 163 6.78 1.11 10.80
CA ARG A 163 8.00 0.31 10.67
C ARG A 163 8.45 -0.28 12.01
N VAL A 164 8.47 0.54 13.06
CA VAL A 164 8.84 0.08 14.41
C VAL A 164 7.91 -1.02 14.93
N HIS A 165 6.59 -0.87 14.77
CA HIS A 165 5.66 -1.90 15.26
C HIS A 165 5.70 -3.18 14.44
N VAL A 166 5.91 -3.09 13.12
CA VAL A 166 6.09 -4.28 12.28
C VAL A 166 7.41 -4.98 12.58
N ALA A 167 8.51 -4.24 12.75
CA ALA A 167 9.79 -4.81 13.17
C ALA A 167 9.65 -5.59 14.49
N LYS A 168 9.04 -4.97 15.52
CA LYS A 168 8.78 -5.63 16.81
C LYS A 168 7.92 -6.88 16.68
N LEU A 169 6.90 -6.86 15.81
CA LEU A 169 6.09 -8.04 15.53
C LEU A 169 6.96 -9.16 14.93
N LEU A 170 7.77 -8.85 13.93
CA LEU A 170 8.64 -9.83 13.25
C LEU A 170 9.69 -10.42 14.19
N ASP A 171 10.32 -9.59 15.03
CA ASP A 171 11.26 -10.04 16.05
C ASP A 171 10.60 -11.00 17.05
N SER A 172 9.34 -10.74 17.43
CA SER A 172 8.61 -11.59 18.37
C SER A 172 8.25 -12.98 17.83
N ILE A 173 8.11 -13.13 16.50
CA ILE A 173 7.72 -14.39 15.85
C ILE A 173 8.91 -15.22 15.38
N ALA A 174 10.09 -14.61 15.26
CA ALA A 174 11.30 -15.23 14.75
C ALA A 174 12.53 -14.65 15.47
N PRO A 175 12.69 -14.90 16.78
CA PRO A 175 13.80 -14.35 17.57
C PRO A 175 15.18 -14.79 17.06
N ASP A 176 15.25 -15.94 16.39
CA ASP A 176 16.50 -16.49 15.82
C ASP A 176 16.81 -15.96 14.40
N GLY A 177 16.05 -14.97 13.91
CA GLY A 177 16.28 -14.30 12.62
C GLY A 177 15.98 -15.13 11.37
N ARG A 178 15.48 -16.37 11.52
CA ARG A 178 15.13 -17.22 10.39
C ARG A 178 13.74 -16.86 9.85
N ALA A 179 13.67 -16.44 8.59
CA ALA A 179 12.44 -16.07 7.90
C ALA A 179 11.54 -17.26 7.52
N THR A 180 11.52 -18.33 8.32
CA THR A 180 10.67 -19.53 8.10
C THR A 180 9.16 -19.23 8.20
N GLY A 181 8.78 -17.98 8.44
CA GLY A 181 7.41 -17.52 8.63
C GLY A 181 7.04 -16.25 7.86
N SER A 182 7.70 -15.89 6.73
CA SER A 182 7.30 -14.69 5.95
C SER A 182 5.82 -14.70 5.55
N ALA A 183 5.25 -15.87 5.22
CA ALA A 183 3.82 -16.05 4.94
C ALA A 183 2.91 -15.88 6.17
N ALA A 184 3.48 -15.81 7.38
CA ALA A 184 2.73 -15.65 8.60
C ALA A 184 2.25 -14.21 8.81
N VAL A 185 2.81 -13.20 8.13
CA VAL A 185 2.41 -11.81 8.31
C VAL A 185 2.03 -11.19 6.97
N TRP A 186 0.80 -10.69 6.87
CA TRP A 186 0.36 -9.88 5.74
C TRP A 186 0.45 -8.40 6.07
N LEU A 187 0.87 -7.60 5.09
CA LEU A 187 0.65 -6.16 5.08
C LEU A 187 -0.58 -5.85 4.24
N ALA A 188 -1.49 -5.02 4.72
CA ALA A 188 -2.66 -4.61 3.95
C ALA A 188 -2.93 -3.12 4.13
N GLY A 189 -3.37 -2.46 3.07
CA GLY A 189 -3.79 -1.08 3.19
C GLY A 189 -4.53 -0.54 1.98
N HIS A 190 -5.23 0.57 2.18
CA HIS A 190 -5.96 1.27 1.13
C HIS A 190 -5.53 2.72 1.02
N SER A 191 -5.38 3.24 -0.20
CA SER A 191 -5.03 4.64 -0.46
C SER A 191 -3.75 5.02 0.32
N LEU A 192 -3.79 6.04 1.18
CA LEU A 192 -2.71 6.38 2.11
C LEU A 192 -2.19 5.17 2.92
N GLY A 193 -3.08 4.30 3.41
CA GLY A 193 -2.70 3.10 4.16
C GLY A 193 -1.91 2.11 3.31
N ALA A 194 -2.23 2.00 2.02
CA ALA A 194 -1.46 1.19 1.07
C ALA A 194 -0.04 1.77 0.87
N SER A 195 0.12 3.10 0.85
CA SER A 195 1.45 3.71 0.82
C SER A 195 2.27 3.44 2.08
N ILE A 196 1.63 3.42 3.27
CA ILE A 196 2.28 3.04 4.53
C ILE A 196 2.73 1.57 4.46
N ALA A 197 1.83 0.66 4.05
CA ALA A 197 2.17 -0.76 3.88
C ALA A 197 3.32 -0.97 2.89
N LEU A 198 3.32 -0.25 1.78
CA LEU A 198 4.38 -0.33 0.76
C LEU A 198 5.72 0.21 1.28
N ASP A 199 5.74 1.28 2.08
CA ASP A 199 6.95 1.79 2.73
C ASP A 199 7.51 0.82 3.76
N VAL A 200 6.64 0.25 4.60
CA VAL A 200 7.01 -0.76 5.60
C VAL A 200 7.56 -2.02 4.93
N GLY A 201 6.91 -2.51 3.88
CA GLY A 201 7.38 -3.70 3.15
C GLY A 201 8.78 -3.50 2.55
N ARG A 202 9.06 -2.32 1.96
CA ARG A 202 10.41 -1.99 1.48
C ARG A 202 11.45 -1.97 2.60
N ASP A 203 11.12 -1.35 3.73
CA ASP A 203 12.03 -1.27 4.87
C ASP A 203 12.35 -2.66 5.44
N VAL A 204 11.32 -3.51 5.59
CA VAL A 204 11.48 -4.89 6.04
C VAL A 204 12.38 -5.66 5.09
N VAL A 205 12.13 -5.63 3.78
CA VAL A 205 12.96 -6.36 2.81
C VAL A 205 14.40 -5.84 2.79
N ALA A 206 14.60 -4.53 2.91
CA ALA A 206 15.92 -3.90 2.88
C ALA A 206 16.74 -4.18 4.15
N ARG A 207 16.12 -4.13 5.34
CA ARG A 207 16.81 -4.28 6.64
C ARG A 207 16.81 -5.72 7.16
N MET A 208 15.78 -6.49 6.87
CA MET A 208 15.55 -7.84 7.40
C MET A 208 15.61 -8.85 6.26
N LYS A 209 16.84 -9.24 5.87
CA LYS A 209 17.08 -10.17 4.76
C LYS A 209 16.25 -11.45 4.92
N GLY A 210 15.57 -11.85 3.84
CA GLY A 210 14.73 -13.04 3.79
C GLY A 210 13.25 -12.79 4.11
N TRP A 211 12.86 -11.59 4.55
CA TRP A 211 11.46 -11.26 4.84
C TRP A 211 10.77 -10.61 3.64
N ASN A 212 10.14 -11.43 2.80
CA ASN A 212 9.24 -10.98 1.75
C ASN A 212 7.79 -11.12 2.24
N LEU A 213 7.24 -10.09 2.87
CA LEU A 213 5.89 -10.13 3.42
C LEU A 213 4.85 -10.05 2.30
N PRO A 214 3.87 -10.97 2.20
CA PRO A 214 2.73 -10.77 1.32
C PRO A 214 2.05 -9.43 1.63
N ALA A 215 1.79 -8.64 0.60
CA ALA A 215 1.25 -7.29 0.75
C ALA A 215 0.07 -7.07 -0.19
N PHE A 216 -1.06 -6.60 0.35
CA PHE A 216 -2.30 -6.31 -0.37
C PHE A 216 -2.54 -4.81 -0.37
N LEU A 217 -2.27 -4.18 -1.51
CA LEU A 217 -2.18 -2.73 -1.63
C LEU A 217 -3.30 -2.22 -2.53
N PHE A 218 -4.33 -1.63 -1.93
CA PHE A 218 -5.53 -1.16 -2.63
C PHE A 218 -5.43 0.32 -2.98
N ASN A 219 -5.48 0.65 -4.27
CA ASN A 219 -5.48 2.01 -4.81
C ASN A 219 -4.41 2.96 -4.21
N PRO A 220 -3.13 2.54 -4.03
CA PRO A 220 -2.12 3.43 -3.45
C PRO A 220 -1.82 4.62 -4.37
N PRO A 221 -1.64 5.83 -3.81
CA PRO A 221 -1.08 6.94 -4.57
C PRO A 221 0.38 6.66 -4.95
N GLN A 222 0.79 7.06 -6.16
CA GLN A 222 2.19 7.02 -6.56
C GLN A 222 2.86 8.40 -6.51
N VAL A 223 4.16 8.39 -6.19
CA VAL A 223 5.07 9.52 -6.18
C VAL A 223 5.42 9.98 -7.61
N SER A 224 4.44 10.54 -8.31
CA SER A 224 4.63 11.37 -9.50
C SER A 224 3.24 11.90 -9.87
N LEU A 225 3.13 13.16 -10.27
CA LEU A 225 1.93 13.63 -10.98
C LEU A 225 1.82 12.74 -12.22
N ALA A 226 0.94 11.76 -12.14
CA ALA A 226 0.72 10.85 -13.24
C ALA A 226 0.35 11.71 -14.45
N PRO A 227 0.92 11.46 -15.64
CA PRO A 227 0.49 12.10 -16.87
C PRO A 227 -1.01 11.92 -17.13
N SER A 228 -1.66 11.04 -16.37
CA SER A 228 -3.11 10.91 -16.28
C SER A 228 -3.83 12.19 -15.87
N MET A 229 -3.22 13.08 -15.07
CA MET A 229 -3.80 14.38 -14.71
C MET A 229 -3.63 15.44 -15.82
N LEU A 230 -2.83 15.15 -16.85
CA LEU A 230 -2.67 16.02 -18.00
C LEU A 230 -3.78 15.77 -19.04
N PRO A 231 -4.20 16.80 -19.80
CA PRO A 231 -5.03 16.64 -20.99
C PRO A 231 -4.49 15.55 -21.92
N GLN A 232 -5.39 14.87 -22.66
CA GLN A 232 -5.02 13.70 -23.48
C GLN A 232 -3.85 13.95 -24.44
N ALA A 233 -3.77 15.15 -25.05
CA ALA A 233 -2.67 15.53 -25.92
C ALA A 233 -1.33 15.54 -25.17
N MET A 234 -1.28 16.16 -23.99
CA MET A 234 -0.10 16.18 -23.13
C MET A 234 0.24 14.79 -22.58
N ARG A 235 -0.75 13.94 -22.29
CA ARG A 235 -0.52 12.54 -21.92
C ARG A 235 0.18 11.76 -23.04
N ARG A 236 -0.21 11.97 -24.30
CA ARG A 236 0.45 11.35 -25.46
C ARG A 236 1.89 11.83 -25.59
N VAL A 237 2.14 13.14 -25.45
CA VAL A 237 3.50 13.72 -25.47
C VAL A 237 4.35 13.16 -24.32
N ALA A 238 3.78 13.07 -23.12
CA ALA A 238 4.47 12.51 -21.96
C ALA A 238 4.93 11.07 -22.23
N LYS A 239 4.02 10.19 -22.67
CA LYS A 239 4.29 8.77 -22.98
C LYS A 239 5.22 8.54 -24.18
N ARG A 240 5.25 9.46 -25.16
CA ARG A 240 6.04 9.29 -26.39
C ARG A 240 7.40 9.98 -26.36
N VAL A 241 7.52 11.10 -25.65
CA VAL A 241 8.71 11.95 -25.66
C VAL A 241 9.31 12.05 -24.27
N ILE A 242 8.54 12.50 -23.27
CA ILE A 242 9.09 12.83 -21.95
C ILE A 242 9.66 11.60 -21.24
N TYR A 243 8.93 10.47 -21.22
CA TYR A 243 9.43 9.26 -20.55
C TYR A 243 10.70 8.70 -21.18
N PRO A 244 10.77 8.43 -22.50
CA PRO A 244 12.02 7.96 -23.12
C PRO A 244 13.19 8.93 -22.88
N THR A 245 12.98 10.23 -23.02
CA THR A 245 14.02 11.24 -22.76
C THR A 245 14.46 11.22 -21.31
N SER A 246 13.52 11.13 -20.35
CA SER A 246 13.85 11.01 -18.93
C SER A 246 14.67 9.76 -18.63
N TYR A 247 14.34 8.62 -19.24
CA TYR A 247 15.11 7.38 -19.12
C TYR A 247 16.54 7.54 -19.67
N ALA A 248 16.69 8.15 -20.85
CA ALA A 248 17.99 8.41 -21.44
C ALA A 248 18.85 9.32 -20.54
N VAL A 249 18.28 10.40 -20.01
CA VAL A 249 18.97 11.31 -19.08
C VAL A 249 19.39 10.58 -17.80
N LYS A 250 18.51 9.78 -17.20
CA LYS A 250 18.83 8.99 -16.00
C LYS A 250 19.97 8.01 -16.28
N ALA A 251 19.91 7.27 -17.37
CA ALA A 251 20.94 6.30 -17.72
C ALA A 251 22.28 6.98 -18.01
N ALA A 252 22.28 8.08 -18.76
CA ALA A 252 23.49 8.85 -19.03
C ALA A 252 24.13 9.37 -17.74
N LEU A 253 23.36 10.00 -16.85
CA LEU A 253 23.88 10.50 -15.58
C LEU A 253 24.34 9.37 -14.65
N GLY A 254 23.57 8.29 -14.53
CA GLY A 254 23.92 7.13 -13.70
C GLY A 254 25.21 6.44 -14.14
N THR A 255 25.43 6.32 -15.46
CA THR A 255 26.62 5.66 -16.01
C THR A 255 27.84 6.57 -16.15
N THR A 256 27.73 7.87 -15.85
CA THR A 256 28.83 8.84 -15.98
C THR A 256 29.14 9.53 -14.66
N VAL A 257 28.30 10.49 -14.27
CA VAL A 257 28.50 11.40 -13.14
C VAL A 257 28.10 10.77 -11.80
N LEU A 258 27.11 9.86 -11.81
CA LEU A 258 26.48 9.32 -10.61
C LEU A 258 26.65 7.80 -10.47
N ARG A 259 27.78 7.26 -10.96
CA ARG A 259 28.09 5.81 -10.88
C ARG A 259 28.01 5.23 -9.46
N PRO A 260 28.55 5.86 -8.40
CA PRO A 260 28.45 5.32 -7.05
C PRO A 260 26.98 5.23 -6.59
N HIS A 261 26.21 6.29 -6.80
CA HIS A 261 24.78 6.32 -6.47
C HIS A 261 23.98 5.27 -7.25
N GLU A 262 24.31 5.05 -8.51
CA GLU A 262 23.66 4.03 -9.34
C GLU A 262 23.92 2.62 -8.80
N ARG A 263 25.15 2.29 -8.39
CA ARG A 263 25.48 1.00 -7.75
C ARG A 263 24.74 0.78 -6.43
N ASP A 264 24.61 1.82 -5.61
CA ASP A 264 23.84 1.74 -4.36
C ASP A 264 22.36 1.45 -4.64
N MET A 265 21.80 2.12 -5.66
CA MET A 265 20.41 1.89 -6.09
C MET A 265 20.23 0.53 -6.74
N GLU A 266 21.21 0.03 -7.48
CA GLU A 266 21.23 -1.33 -8.02
C GLU A 266 21.18 -2.38 -6.91
N THR A 267 22.06 -2.27 -5.92
CA THR A 267 22.10 -3.19 -4.76
C THR A 267 20.75 -3.23 -4.03
N LEU A 268 20.15 -2.06 -3.80
CA LEU A 268 18.83 -1.98 -3.15
C LEU A 268 17.72 -2.51 -4.06
N PHE A 269 17.79 -2.25 -5.36
CA PHE A 269 16.82 -2.75 -6.33
C PHE A 269 16.84 -4.28 -6.40
N GLU A 270 18.02 -4.90 -6.45
CA GLU A 270 18.19 -6.36 -6.39
C GLU A 270 17.69 -6.94 -5.07
N THR A 271 17.97 -6.27 -3.96
CA THR A 271 17.46 -6.68 -2.63
C THR A 271 15.93 -6.70 -2.59
N LEU A 272 15.28 -5.74 -3.26
CA LEU A 272 13.82 -5.63 -3.33
C LEU A 272 13.19 -6.55 -4.40
N ALA A 273 13.96 -7.09 -5.35
CA ALA A 273 13.44 -7.83 -6.50
C ALA A 273 12.63 -9.09 -6.16
N PRO A 274 13.00 -9.89 -5.14
CA PRO A 274 12.23 -11.07 -4.73
C PRO A 274 10.86 -10.74 -4.12
N TRP A 275 10.64 -9.53 -3.61
CA TRP A 275 9.39 -9.13 -2.98
C TRP A 275 8.35 -8.72 -4.04
N VAL A 276 7.23 -9.43 -4.08
CA VAL A 276 6.17 -9.22 -5.07
C VAL A 276 4.85 -8.88 -4.37
N PRO A 277 4.57 -7.59 -4.09
CA PRO A 277 3.30 -7.17 -3.54
C PRO A 277 2.15 -7.30 -4.56
N GLU A 278 0.95 -7.57 -4.05
CA GLU A 278 -0.32 -7.56 -4.78
C GLU A 278 -0.85 -6.12 -4.83
N LEU A 279 -0.79 -5.51 -6.00
CA LEU A 279 -1.11 -4.10 -6.24
C LEU A 279 -2.43 -3.97 -6.98
N TYR A 280 -3.49 -3.66 -6.26
CA TYR A 280 -4.85 -3.50 -6.78
C TYR A 280 -5.09 -2.05 -7.16
N VAL A 281 -5.37 -1.80 -8.43
CA VAL A 281 -5.54 -0.47 -9.01
C VAL A 281 -6.77 -0.42 -9.92
N HIS A 282 -7.40 0.75 -10.00
CA HIS A 282 -8.53 0.97 -10.90
C HIS A 282 -8.15 1.87 -12.07
N GLU A 283 -8.52 1.50 -13.30
CA GLU A 283 -8.13 2.23 -14.53
C GLU A 283 -8.70 3.65 -14.64
N ARG A 284 -9.77 3.91 -13.87
CA ARG A 284 -10.41 5.23 -13.76
C ARG A 284 -10.01 6.01 -12.50
N ASP A 285 -9.18 5.43 -11.63
CA ASP A 285 -8.74 6.12 -10.42
C ASP A 285 -7.44 6.88 -10.69
N ILE A 286 -7.57 8.21 -10.82
CA ILE A 286 -6.45 9.12 -11.05
C ILE A 286 -5.38 9.05 -9.95
N ILE A 287 -5.73 8.61 -8.73
CA ILE A 287 -4.83 8.54 -7.58
C ILE A 287 -3.83 7.41 -7.78
N CYS A 288 -4.29 6.22 -8.16
CA CYS A 288 -3.43 5.06 -8.36
C CYS A 288 -2.96 4.86 -9.81
N GLN A 289 -3.51 5.60 -10.78
CA GLN A 289 -3.16 5.51 -12.20
C GLN A 289 -1.65 5.62 -12.48
N GLY A 290 -0.93 6.35 -11.62
CA GLY A 290 0.53 6.42 -11.69
C GLY A 290 1.16 5.04 -11.77
N PHE A 291 0.72 4.09 -10.94
CA PHE A 291 1.32 2.76 -10.88
C PHE A 291 1.11 1.96 -12.17
N ILE A 292 -0.06 2.13 -12.83
CA ILE A 292 -0.31 1.56 -14.15
C ILE A 292 0.72 2.11 -15.13
N ASP A 293 0.84 3.44 -15.20
CA ASP A 293 1.79 4.10 -16.11
C ASP A 293 3.25 3.69 -15.80
N TYR A 294 3.63 3.57 -14.53
CA TYR A 294 4.96 3.16 -14.09
C TYR A 294 5.35 1.79 -14.64
N PHE A 295 4.51 0.77 -14.44
CA PHE A 295 4.81 -0.60 -14.88
C PHE A 295 4.72 -0.75 -16.40
N GLU A 296 3.72 -0.14 -17.05
CA GLU A 296 3.59 -0.17 -18.51
C GLU A 296 4.75 0.52 -19.22
N GLN A 297 5.14 1.73 -18.77
CA GLN A 297 6.26 2.45 -19.39
C GLN A 297 7.57 1.69 -19.16
N ARG A 298 7.78 1.15 -17.96
CA ARG A 298 8.99 0.36 -17.65
C ARG A 298 9.09 -0.87 -18.54
N HIS A 299 8.02 -1.66 -18.65
CA HIS A 299 8.00 -2.84 -19.52
C HIS A 299 8.24 -2.47 -21.00
N LYS A 300 7.62 -1.39 -21.47
CA LYS A 300 7.85 -0.87 -22.83
C LYS A 300 9.31 -0.45 -23.05
N MET A 301 9.95 0.19 -22.07
CA MET A 301 11.35 0.60 -22.16
C MET A 301 12.29 -0.61 -22.15
N LEU A 302 12.03 -1.63 -21.32
CA LEU A 302 12.77 -2.90 -21.33
C LEU A 302 12.70 -3.60 -22.69
N ASN A 303 11.56 -3.55 -23.38
CA ASN A 303 11.41 -4.16 -24.70
C ASN A 303 12.07 -3.35 -25.83
N ARG A 304 12.18 -2.03 -25.70
CA ARG A 304 12.70 -1.16 -26.77
C ARG A 304 14.19 -0.83 -26.63
N LEU A 305 14.63 -0.51 -25.43
CA LEU A 305 15.96 0.02 -25.12
C LEU A 305 16.45 -0.59 -23.79
N ARG A 306 16.59 -1.93 -23.76
CA ARG A 306 16.93 -2.70 -22.56
C ARG A 306 18.11 -2.13 -21.76
N PRO A 307 19.29 -1.82 -22.36
CA PRO A 307 20.43 -1.33 -21.59
C PRO A 307 20.15 0.02 -20.88
N VAL A 308 19.37 0.90 -21.53
CA VAL A 308 18.95 2.17 -20.94
C VAL A 308 17.93 1.95 -19.83
N ALA A 309 16.98 1.04 -20.06
CA ALA A 309 15.91 0.74 -19.12
C ALA A 309 16.44 0.15 -17.81
N GLU A 310 17.35 -0.82 -17.88
CA GLU A 310 17.93 -1.52 -16.73
C GLU A 310 18.62 -0.55 -15.75
N VAL A 311 19.29 0.48 -16.26
CA VAL A 311 19.87 1.55 -15.43
C VAL A 311 18.79 2.53 -14.95
N ALA A 312 18.00 3.07 -15.87
CA ALA A 312 17.11 4.20 -15.59
C ALA A 312 15.97 3.87 -14.61
N MET A 313 15.52 2.61 -14.55
CA MET A 313 14.45 2.19 -13.65
C MET A 313 14.85 2.13 -12.17
N LYS A 314 16.16 2.03 -11.89
CA LYS A 314 16.74 2.11 -10.54
C LYS A 314 16.84 3.56 -10.05
N LEU A 315 16.85 4.52 -10.98
CA LEU A 315 17.18 5.91 -10.70
C LEU A 315 15.96 6.83 -10.62
N SER A 316 16.06 7.83 -9.75
CA SER A 316 15.09 8.93 -9.58
C SER A 316 15.80 10.26 -9.84
N LEU A 317 15.22 11.12 -10.70
CA LEU A 317 15.79 12.44 -10.99
C LEU A 317 15.97 13.29 -9.72
N ARG A 318 15.04 13.16 -8.77
CA ARG A 318 15.11 13.84 -7.48
C ARG A 318 16.27 13.31 -6.64
N ASP A 319 16.41 12.00 -6.53
CA ASP A 319 17.43 11.39 -5.68
C ASP A 319 18.82 11.64 -6.25
N MET A 320 18.94 11.62 -7.59
CA MET A 320 20.14 12.08 -8.29
C MET A 320 20.45 13.55 -8.00
N LEU A 321 19.46 14.45 -8.04
CA LEU A 321 19.68 15.85 -7.69
C LEU A 321 20.16 16.02 -6.24
N ILE A 322 19.57 15.29 -5.30
CA ILE A 322 19.99 15.29 -3.89
C ILE A 322 21.44 14.77 -3.78
N SER A 323 21.77 13.69 -4.49
CA SER A 323 23.12 13.10 -4.49
C SER A 323 24.19 14.05 -5.05
N ILE A 324 23.84 14.93 -5.99
CA ILE A 324 24.77 15.93 -6.53
C ILE A 324 25.06 17.05 -5.51
N HIS A 325 24.06 17.44 -4.72
CA HIS A 325 24.13 18.59 -3.84
C HIS A 325 24.47 18.24 -2.37
N SER A 326 24.49 16.95 -2.02
CA SER A 326 24.78 16.51 -0.66
C SER A 326 26.30 16.42 -0.45
N THR A 327 26.85 17.39 0.29
CA THR A 327 28.27 17.45 0.68
C THR A 327 28.57 16.82 2.04
N ASP A 328 27.58 16.26 2.74
CA ASP A 328 27.74 15.77 4.12
C ASP A 328 27.24 14.31 4.30
N PRO A 329 28.13 13.34 4.59
CA PRO A 329 27.75 11.95 4.85
C PRO A 329 27.16 11.70 6.26
N GLU A 330 27.23 12.68 7.17
CA GLU A 330 27.03 12.45 8.62
C GLU A 330 25.72 12.98 9.22
N SER A 331 24.73 13.37 8.41
CA SER A 331 23.37 13.50 8.96
C SER A 331 22.76 12.10 9.08
N GLY A 332 22.72 11.55 10.29
CA GLY A 332 22.20 10.21 10.64
C GLY A 332 20.71 9.96 10.36
N GLU A 333 20.15 10.50 9.27
CA GLU A 333 18.90 10.02 8.68
C GLU A 333 19.17 8.74 7.87
N ASP A 334 19.48 7.72 8.65
CA ASP A 334 19.54 6.30 8.38
C ASP A 334 18.55 5.85 7.27
N GLN A 335 19.10 5.44 6.11
CA GLN A 335 18.43 4.73 5.02
C GLN A 335 16.98 5.17 4.75
N ARG A 336 16.80 6.34 4.12
CA ARG A 336 15.49 6.73 3.57
C ARG A 336 15.02 5.64 2.60
N VAL A 337 13.94 4.93 2.97
CA VAL A 337 13.20 4.02 2.08
C VAL A 337 12.99 4.71 0.75
N ARG A 338 13.40 4.08 -0.37
CA ARG A 338 13.38 4.70 -1.71
C ARG A 338 12.00 4.49 -2.36
N PRO A 339 11.09 5.48 -2.39
CA PRO A 339 9.70 5.21 -2.73
C PRO A 339 9.47 4.96 -4.23
N HIS A 340 10.42 5.35 -5.07
CA HIS A 340 10.40 5.08 -6.52
C HIS A 340 10.80 3.65 -6.88
N LEU A 341 11.47 2.93 -5.97
CA LEU A 341 11.88 1.55 -6.22
C LEU A 341 10.69 0.61 -5.94
N LEU A 342 10.30 -0.10 -6.98
CA LEU A 342 9.38 -1.23 -6.89
C LEU A 342 9.71 -2.20 -8.04
N PRO A 343 10.76 -3.03 -7.88
CA PRO A 343 11.24 -3.93 -8.93
C PRO A 343 10.18 -4.89 -9.41
N SER A 344 9.42 -5.47 -8.48
CA SER A 344 8.44 -6.51 -8.78
C SER A 344 7.11 -6.16 -8.14
N ALA A 345 6.02 -6.55 -8.80
CA ALA A 345 4.66 -6.50 -8.28
C ALA A 345 3.74 -7.33 -9.17
N ARG A 346 2.64 -7.83 -8.62
CA ARG A 346 1.50 -8.27 -9.42
C ARG A 346 0.47 -7.15 -9.46
N LEU A 347 0.24 -6.62 -10.64
CA LEU A 347 -0.70 -5.53 -10.86
C LEU A 347 -2.07 -6.10 -11.20
N TRP A 348 -3.07 -5.85 -10.37
CA TRP A 348 -4.47 -6.17 -10.62
C TRP A 348 -5.20 -4.92 -11.06
N LYS A 349 -5.68 -4.88 -12.30
CA LYS A 349 -6.44 -3.76 -12.85
C LYS A 349 -7.91 -4.08 -12.84
N ASN A 350 -8.69 -3.18 -12.27
CA ASN A 350 -10.15 -3.19 -12.36
C ASN A 350 -10.65 -2.10 -13.32
N ALA A 351 -11.52 -2.48 -14.25
CA ALA A 351 -12.19 -1.60 -15.19
C ALA A 351 -13.73 -1.53 -15.00
N SER A 352 -14.23 -2.03 -13.87
CA SER A 352 -15.67 -2.04 -13.54
C SER A 352 -16.26 -0.62 -13.40
N TYR A 353 -17.59 -0.53 -13.32
CA TYR A 353 -18.28 0.76 -13.16
C TYR A 353 -18.39 1.25 -11.71
N HIS A 354 -17.88 0.51 -10.74
CA HIS A 354 -17.90 0.89 -9.32
C HIS A 354 -17.10 2.17 -9.04
N ASP A 355 -17.24 2.70 -7.81
CA ASP A 355 -16.41 3.79 -7.31
C ASP A 355 -14.93 3.39 -7.44
N ALA A 356 -14.22 4.08 -8.33
CA ALA A 356 -12.89 3.72 -8.77
C ALA A 356 -11.87 3.74 -7.62
N HIS A 357 -12.02 4.68 -6.67
CA HIS A 357 -11.14 4.75 -5.51
C HIS A 357 -11.71 4.00 -4.31
N GLY A 358 -13.02 3.73 -4.27
CA GLY A 358 -13.68 3.10 -3.14
C GLY A 358 -13.15 1.70 -2.83
N LEU A 359 -12.78 1.44 -1.57
CA LEU A 359 -12.27 0.13 -1.14
C LEU A 359 -13.28 -1.00 -1.33
N GLU A 360 -14.58 -0.68 -1.29
CA GLU A 360 -15.68 -1.64 -1.33
C GLU A 360 -15.69 -2.51 -2.59
N GLN A 361 -15.15 -2.01 -3.71
CA GLN A 361 -15.01 -2.80 -4.93
C GLN A 361 -14.14 -4.04 -4.71
N TRP A 362 -13.17 -3.97 -3.80
CA TRP A 362 -12.14 -5.00 -3.60
C TRP A 362 -12.57 -6.14 -2.69
N TRP A 363 -13.85 -6.20 -2.28
CA TRP A 363 -14.45 -7.41 -1.72
C TRP A 363 -15.71 -7.86 -2.48
N ARG A 364 -15.89 -7.40 -3.73
CA ARG A 364 -16.87 -7.96 -4.66
C ARG A 364 -16.34 -9.22 -5.33
N ALA A 365 -17.27 -10.01 -5.87
CA ALA A 365 -16.92 -11.22 -6.61
C ALA A 365 -16.13 -10.88 -7.88
N ASP A 366 -15.20 -11.74 -8.29
CA ASP A 366 -14.42 -11.54 -9.52
C ASP A 366 -15.34 -11.38 -10.75
N SER A 367 -16.48 -12.06 -10.80
CA SER A 367 -17.48 -11.94 -11.88
C SER A 367 -18.22 -10.60 -11.94
N GLU A 368 -18.21 -9.81 -10.86
CA GLU A 368 -18.72 -8.44 -10.85
C GLU A 368 -17.65 -7.43 -11.28
N LEU A 369 -16.40 -7.84 -11.25
CA LEU A 369 -15.25 -7.00 -11.53
C LEU A 369 -14.75 -7.28 -12.95
N ARG A 370 -14.21 -6.26 -13.61
CA ARG A 370 -13.52 -6.44 -14.89
C ARG A 370 -12.04 -6.53 -14.59
N LEU A 371 -11.61 -7.66 -14.04
CA LEU A 371 -10.25 -7.83 -13.54
C LEU A 371 -9.30 -8.37 -14.60
N SER A 372 -8.11 -7.81 -14.60
CA SER A 372 -6.93 -8.39 -15.24
C SER A 372 -5.76 -8.35 -14.27
N SER A 373 -4.88 -9.35 -14.32
CA SER A 373 -3.66 -9.39 -13.53
C SER A 373 -2.45 -9.55 -14.42
N ARG A 374 -1.36 -8.86 -14.08
CA ARG A 374 -0.08 -9.01 -14.76
C ARG A 374 1.06 -8.90 -13.76
N ARG A 375 1.95 -9.90 -13.75
CA ARG A 375 3.17 -9.85 -12.93
C ARG A 375 4.26 -9.10 -13.66
N TYR A 376 4.82 -8.10 -13.01
CA TYR A 376 6.00 -7.36 -13.44
C TYR A 376 7.19 -7.77 -12.55
N SER A 377 8.36 -7.89 -13.17
CA SER A 377 9.64 -8.14 -12.50
C SER A 377 10.72 -7.19 -13.02
N ASP A 378 11.89 -7.24 -12.40
CA ASP A 378 13.12 -6.64 -12.88
C ASP A 378 13.44 -6.95 -14.34
N HIS A 379 13.14 -8.16 -14.81
CA HIS A 379 13.47 -8.60 -16.16
C HIS A 379 12.37 -8.34 -17.22
N GLY A 380 11.16 -7.96 -16.81
CA GLY A 380 10.05 -7.77 -17.76
C GLY A 380 8.68 -7.93 -17.12
N ALA A 381 7.75 -8.51 -17.89
CA ALA A 381 6.40 -8.79 -17.41
C ALA A 381 5.88 -10.08 -18.03
N GLU A 382 5.13 -10.85 -17.25
CA GLU A 382 4.43 -12.06 -17.69
C GLU A 382 3.26 -11.71 -18.63
N ALA A 383 2.61 -12.74 -19.18
CA ALA A 383 1.36 -12.57 -19.90
C ALA A 383 0.27 -12.01 -18.97
N GLU A 384 -0.62 -11.20 -19.53
CA GLU A 384 -1.77 -10.66 -18.80
C GLU A 384 -2.86 -11.73 -18.72
N LEU A 385 -3.40 -11.93 -17.52
CA LEU A 385 -4.48 -12.86 -17.21
C LEU A 385 -5.77 -12.08 -17.03
N PHE A 386 -6.88 -12.59 -17.56
CA PHE A 386 -8.21 -11.97 -17.47
C PHE A 386 -9.13 -12.85 -16.62
N TYR A 387 -9.96 -12.21 -15.81
CA TYR A 387 -10.89 -12.87 -14.89
C TYR A 387 -12.28 -12.31 -15.16
N GLY A 388 -13.28 -13.20 -15.27
CA GLY A 388 -14.67 -12.86 -15.59
C GLY A 388 -15.59 -14.05 -15.45
#